data_AF-I1BKN7-F1
#
_entry.id   AF-I1BKN7-F1
#
_cell.length_a   1.000
_cell.length_b   1.000
_cell.length_c   1.000
_cell.angle_alpha   90.00
_cell.angle_beta   90.00
_cell.angle_gamma   90.00
#
_symmetry.space_group_name_H-M   'P 1'
#
loop_
_entity.id
_entity.type
_entity.pdbx_description
1 polymer ?
#
loop_
_entity_poly.entity_id
_entity_poly.type
_entity_poly.pdbx_seq_one_letter_code
_entity_poly.pdbx_strand_id
1 'polypeptide(L)'
;MRKLPFDQCVQSTYQTKLKSKIVSACEDVRNIVLRSQLFVNFYIPSLVRLDSPIPHKIYEQNFWYSISQLIRNQRVTNGISLQHGLLDYWNGFNKSYPTIIYDKKLASGVSHCISEASQQLQTIYTNNVVEPFESRICKYIFYKTQNIFISMDRSDVVKIVPYAYQHVCQGVFVWPQGPVFTEERKQIVDKTFLSLKNMIPTRATLTTLPEFPNSFVPCLLNILSEYEIEHNNPCHQIRVCIRGS
;
A
#
# COMPACT_ATOMS: atom_id res chain seq x y z
N MET A 1 -24.03 19.08 6.52
CA MET A 1 -24.14 19.93 5.32
C MET A 1 -25.09 19.26 4.34
N ARG A 2 -26.21 19.89 3.97
CA ARG A 2 -27.22 19.30 3.07
C ARG A 2 -26.69 19.43 1.62
N LYS A 3 -26.54 18.32 0.91
CA LYS A 3 -26.10 18.34 -0.50
C LYS A 3 -27.23 18.93 -1.36
N LEU A 4 -26.99 20.07 -2.00
CA LEU A 4 -27.93 20.68 -2.92
C LEU A 4 -27.66 20.18 -4.35
N PRO A 5 -28.71 19.88 -5.14
CA PRO A 5 -28.56 19.52 -6.55
C PRO A 5 -27.89 20.64 -7.34
N PHE A 6 -26.99 20.28 -8.26
CA PHE A 6 -26.27 21.22 -9.11
C PHE A 6 -27.23 22.17 -9.87
N ASP A 7 -28.33 21.62 -10.38
CA ASP A 7 -29.32 22.36 -11.17
C ASP A 7 -30.13 23.37 -10.34
N GLN A 8 -30.08 23.27 -9.00
CA GLN A 8 -30.67 24.26 -8.09
C GLN A 8 -29.68 25.37 -7.70
N CYS A 9 -28.38 25.15 -7.91
CA CYS A 9 -27.32 26.08 -7.51
C CYS A 9 -26.81 26.95 -8.68
N VAL A 10 -27.16 26.59 -9.92
CA VAL A 10 -26.62 27.21 -11.13
C VAL A 10 -27.77 27.66 -12.02
N GLN A 11 -27.73 28.91 -12.48
CA GLN A 11 -28.70 29.45 -13.43
C GLN A 11 -28.74 28.57 -14.70
N SER A 12 -29.95 28.29 -15.19
CA SER A 12 -30.21 27.36 -16.32
C SER A 12 -29.37 27.67 -17.56
N THR A 13 -29.13 28.94 -17.85
CA THR A 13 -28.32 29.42 -18.98
C THR A 13 -26.85 28.98 -18.93
N TYR A 14 -26.30 28.70 -17.74
CA TYR A 14 -24.92 28.27 -17.56
C TYR A 14 -24.75 26.77 -17.29
N GLN A 15 -25.83 26.05 -16.98
CA GLN A 15 -25.78 24.66 -16.52
C GLN A 15 -25.04 23.74 -17.50
N THR A 16 -25.41 23.75 -18.79
CA THR A 16 -24.80 22.85 -19.80
C THR A 16 -23.30 23.09 -19.95
N LYS A 17 -22.89 24.36 -20.08
CA LYS A 17 -21.49 24.74 -20.26
C LYS A 17 -20.66 24.43 -19.01
N LEU A 18 -21.21 24.69 -17.83
CA LEU A 18 -20.52 24.42 -16.57
C LEU A 18 -20.43 22.91 -16.28
N LYS A 19 -21.49 22.13 -16.53
CA LYS A 19 -21.47 20.66 -16.44
C LYS A 19 -20.38 20.08 -17.33
N SER A 20 -20.32 20.47 -18.60
CA SER A 20 -19.29 19.99 -19.53
C SER A 20 -17.86 20.31 -19.03
N LYS A 21 -17.63 21.52 -18.50
CA LYS A 21 -16.34 21.89 -17.91
C LYS A 21 -15.98 21.07 -16.67
N ILE A 22 -16.96 20.82 -15.79
CA ILE A 22 -16.76 20.01 -14.58
C ILE A 22 -16.41 18.57 -14.98
N VAL A 23 -17.14 17.98 -15.92
CA VAL A 23 -16.88 16.61 -16.40
C VAL A 23 -15.46 16.53 -16.98
N SER A 24 -15.08 17.46 -17.84
CA SER A 24 -13.72 17.53 -18.42
C SER A 24 -12.65 17.68 -17.32
N ALA A 25 -12.84 18.57 -16.35
CA ALA A 25 -11.91 18.73 -15.23
C ALA A 25 -11.78 17.47 -14.38
N CYS A 26 -12.89 16.77 -14.11
CA CYS A 26 -12.89 15.49 -13.39
C CYS A 26 -12.14 14.41 -14.16
N GLU A 27 -12.31 14.34 -15.49
CA GLU A 27 -11.57 13.42 -16.35
C GLU A 27 -10.07 13.72 -16.34
N ASP A 28 -9.68 14.99 -16.42
CA ASP A 28 -8.29 15.42 -16.37
C ASP A 28 -7.63 15.03 -15.05
N VAL A 29 -8.27 15.34 -13.92
CA VAL A 29 -7.79 14.98 -12.58
C VAL A 29 -7.66 13.47 -12.44
N ARG A 30 -8.69 12.71 -12.85
CA ARG A 30 -8.66 11.24 -12.80
C ARG A 30 -7.49 10.68 -13.60
N ASN A 31 -7.27 11.20 -14.80
CA ASN A 31 -6.17 10.80 -15.67
C ASN A 31 -4.80 11.04 -15.05
N ILE A 32 -4.62 12.18 -14.37
CA ILE A 32 -3.37 12.52 -13.69
C ILE A 32 -3.15 11.63 -12.46
N VAL A 33 -4.21 11.44 -11.66
CA VAL A 33 -4.19 10.61 -10.45
C VAL A 33 -3.81 9.17 -10.78
N LEU A 34 -4.49 8.55 -11.75
CA LEU A 34 -4.23 7.17 -12.15
C LEU A 34 -2.78 6.98 -12.62
N ARG A 35 -2.28 7.87 -13.48
CA ARG A 35 -0.90 7.82 -13.96
C ARG A 35 0.12 8.05 -12.84
N SER A 36 -0.18 8.94 -11.90
CA SER A 36 0.65 9.16 -10.70
C SER A 36 0.76 7.89 -9.86
N GLN A 37 -0.37 7.22 -9.62
CA GLN A 37 -0.41 5.95 -8.87
C GLN A 37 0.36 4.84 -9.60
N LEU A 38 0.22 4.72 -10.93
CA LEU A 38 0.96 3.74 -11.72
C LEU A 38 2.47 3.90 -11.55
N PHE A 39 2.99 5.12 -11.67
CA PHE A 39 4.41 5.38 -11.47
C PHE A 39 4.85 5.06 -10.03
N VAL A 40 4.11 5.51 -9.01
CA VAL A 40 4.49 5.28 -7.61
C VAL A 40 4.42 3.79 -7.23
N ASN A 41 3.44 3.06 -7.78
CA ASN A 41 3.32 1.60 -7.61
C ASN A 41 4.42 0.83 -8.33
N PHE A 42 5.08 1.42 -9.33
CA PHE A 42 6.33 0.90 -9.89
C PHE A 42 7.54 1.27 -9.02
N TYR A 43 7.58 2.52 -8.54
CA TYR A 43 8.72 3.07 -7.80
C TYR A 43 8.94 2.37 -6.44
N ILE A 44 7.90 2.22 -5.62
CA ILE A 44 8.02 1.64 -4.27
C ILE A 44 8.59 0.21 -4.30
N PRO A 45 8.04 -0.75 -5.09
CA PRO A 45 8.62 -2.08 -5.16
C PRO A 45 10.03 -2.09 -5.77
N SER A 46 10.35 -1.15 -6.66
CA SER A 46 11.69 -1.04 -7.25
C SER A 46 12.74 -0.62 -6.23
N LEU A 47 12.38 0.26 -5.28
CA LEU A 47 13.26 0.59 -4.15
C LEU A 47 13.49 -0.63 -3.27
N VAL A 48 12.42 -1.36 -2.89
CA VAL A 48 12.53 -2.54 -2.01
C VAL A 48 13.37 -3.65 -2.63
N ARG A 49 13.23 -3.91 -3.94
CA ARG A 49 14.05 -4.92 -4.64
C ARG A 49 15.54 -4.58 -4.64
N LEU A 50 15.90 -3.30 -4.53
CA LEU A 50 17.27 -2.81 -4.48
C LEU A 50 17.73 -2.51 -3.05
N ASP A 51 16.99 -3.00 -2.04
CA ASP A 51 17.22 -2.74 -0.62
C ASP A 51 17.41 -1.24 -0.29
N SER A 52 16.73 -0.40 -1.06
CA SER A 52 16.78 1.06 -0.93
C SER A 52 15.67 1.55 -0.01
N PRO A 53 15.95 2.55 0.85
CA PRO A 53 14.95 3.03 1.80
C PRO A 53 13.78 3.68 1.08
N ILE A 54 12.56 3.36 1.53
CA ILE A 54 11.34 3.99 1.04
C ILE A 54 11.22 5.39 1.68
N PRO A 55 11.19 6.47 0.87
CA PRO A 55 11.07 7.82 1.40
C PRO A 55 9.75 8.00 2.14
N HIS A 56 9.80 8.52 3.37
CA HIS A 56 8.59 8.89 4.12
C HIS A 56 7.71 9.89 3.37
N LYS A 57 8.32 10.74 2.53
CA LYS A 57 7.61 11.77 1.75
C LYS A 57 6.53 11.22 0.82
N ILE A 58 6.55 9.94 0.46
CA ILE A 58 5.47 9.31 -0.33
C ILE A 58 4.12 9.46 0.37
N TYR A 59 4.12 9.60 1.69
CA TYR A 59 2.95 9.81 2.54
C TYR A 59 2.68 11.29 2.82
N GLU A 60 3.14 12.20 1.96
CA GLU A 60 2.88 13.64 2.04
C GLU A 60 2.20 14.17 0.76
N GLN A 61 1.28 15.11 0.90
CA GLN A 61 0.59 15.75 -0.24
C GLN A 61 1.58 16.38 -1.24
N ASN A 62 2.65 17.00 -0.76
CA ASN A 62 3.65 17.68 -1.59
C ASN A 62 4.35 16.72 -2.55
N PHE A 63 4.55 15.47 -2.15
CA PHE A 63 5.09 14.43 -3.03
C PHE A 63 4.12 14.13 -4.17
N TRP A 64 2.85 13.86 -3.87
CA TRP A 64 1.84 13.56 -4.89
C TRP A 64 1.60 14.71 -5.85
N TYR A 65 1.67 15.94 -5.36
CA TYR A 65 1.61 17.13 -6.20
C TYR A 65 2.81 17.21 -7.15
N SER A 66 4.00 16.88 -6.66
CA SER A 66 5.23 16.84 -7.47
C SER A 66 5.17 15.75 -8.54
N ILE A 67 4.68 14.55 -8.20
CA ILE A 67 4.42 13.50 -9.20
C ILE A 67 3.42 13.99 -10.24
N SER A 68 2.34 14.64 -9.83
CA SER A 68 1.34 15.20 -10.77
C SER A 68 1.94 16.25 -11.70
N GLN A 69 2.98 16.98 -11.29
CA GLN A 69 3.75 17.87 -12.18
C GLN A 69 4.58 17.07 -13.19
N LEU A 70 5.28 16.02 -12.75
CA LEU A 70 6.04 15.13 -13.65
C LEU A 70 5.14 14.48 -14.71
N ILE A 71 4.00 13.91 -14.30
CA ILE A 71 3.00 13.32 -15.22
C ILE A 71 2.59 14.32 -16.31
N ARG A 72 2.50 15.61 -15.97
CA ARG A 72 2.11 16.67 -16.92
C ARG A 72 3.28 17.26 -17.72
N ASN A 73 4.45 16.63 -17.65
CA ASN A 73 5.70 17.14 -18.24
C ASN A 73 6.04 18.57 -17.78
N GLN A 74 5.73 18.89 -16.52
CA GLN A 74 6.00 20.18 -15.91
C GLN A 74 7.24 20.10 -15.02
N ARG A 75 7.93 21.23 -14.89
CA ARG A 75 8.99 21.36 -13.89
C ARG A 75 8.39 21.26 -12.49
N VAL A 76 8.96 20.40 -11.67
CA VAL A 76 8.56 20.26 -10.27
C VAL A 76 8.95 21.51 -9.49
N THR A 77 8.01 22.07 -8.75
CA THR A 77 8.22 23.32 -8.00
C THR A 77 8.79 23.10 -6.61
N ASN A 78 8.69 21.89 -6.06
CA ASN A 78 9.24 21.51 -4.76
C ASN A 78 10.29 20.40 -4.92
N GLY A 79 11.52 20.76 -5.25
CA GLY A 79 12.60 19.77 -5.45
C GLY A 79 12.92 18.93 -4.22
N ILE A 80 12.53 19.37 -3.02
CA ILE A 80 12.75 18.65 -1.77
C ILE A 80 11.94 17.34 -1.72
N SER A 81 10.84 17.23 -2.49
CA SER A 81 10.06 15.99 -2.61
C SER A 81 10.72 14.94 -3.51
N LEU A 82 11.70 15.32 -4.34
CA LEU A 82 12.36 14.48 -5.34
C LEU A 82 13.64 13.82 -4.77
N GLN A 83 13.49 13.03 -3.71
CA GLN A 83 14.61 12.33 -3.08
C GLN A 83 14.79 10.91 -3.64
N HIS A 84 15.88 10.23 -3.25
CA HIS A 84 16.10 8.80 -3.49
C HIS A 84 16.01 8.39 -4.97
N GLY A 85 16.71 9.13 -5.84
CA GLY A 85 16.81 8.82 -7.27
C GLY A 85 15.48 8.90 -8.03
N LEU A 86 14.44 9.51 -7.46
CA LEU A 86 13.08 9.50 -8.04
C LEU A 86 13.06 9.97 -9.49
N LEU A 87 13.86 10.98 -9.84
CA LEU A 87 13.95 11.46 -11.22
C LEU A 87 14.56 10.41 -12.15
N ASP A 88 15.52 9.61 -11.70
CA ASP A 88 16.11 8.54 -12.50
C ASP A 88 15.08 7.43 -12.75
N TYR A 89 14.33 7.04 -11.71
CA TYR A 89 13.21 6.11 -11.86
C TYR A 89 12.11 6.66 -12.78
N TRP A 90 11.78 7.94 -12.65
CA TRP A 90 10.81 8.61 -13.50
C TRP A 90 11.26 8.62 -14.96
N ASN A 91 12.52 9.02 -15.22
CA ASN A 91 13.09 9.06 -16.56
C ASN A 91 13.12 7.67 -17.20
N GLY A 92 13.52 6.64 -16.42
CA GLY A 92 13.47 5.25 -16.86
C GLY A 92 12.06 4.76 -17.15
N PHE A 93 11.10 5.07 -16.27
CA PHE A 93 9.69 4.70 -16.45
C PHE A 93 9.06 5.38 -17.66
N ASN A 94 9.25 6.70 -17.81
CA ASN A 94 8.76 7.48 -18.93
C ASN A 94 9.37 7.01 -20.27
N LYS A 95 10.66 6.66 -20.27
CA LYS A 95 11.30 6.09 -21.46
C LYS A 95 10.65 4.77 -21.90
N SER A 96 10.31 3.91 -20.93
CA SER A 96 9.65 2.62 -21.21
C SER A 96 8.16 2.77 -21.54
N TYR A 97 7.50 3.78 -20.97
CA TYR A 97 6.06 4.02 -21.11
C TYR A 97 5.76 5.49 -21.45
N PRO A 98 6.06 5.97 -22.68
CA PRO A 98 5.93 7.39 -23.02
C PRO A 98 4.50 7.94 -22.88
N THR A 99 3.48 7.07 -22.95
CA THR A 99 2.06 7.41 -22.77
C THR A 99 1.68 7.76 -21.32
N ILE A 100 2.63 7.63 -20.38
CA ILE A 100 2.48 8.11 -18.99
C ILE A 100 2.44 9.63 -18.91
N ILE A 101 2.88 10.35 -19.94
CA ILE A 101 2.73 11.80 -19.97
C ILE A 101 1.28 12.16 -20.30
N TYR A 102 0.75 13.09 -19.52
CA TYR A 102 -0.54 13.73 -19.75
C TYR A 102 -0.33 15.18 -20.19
N ASP A 103 -0.26 15.39 -21.50
CA ASP A 103 0.10 16.64 -22.16
C ASP A 103 -1.09 17.56 -22.47
N LYS A 104 -2.32 17.12 -22.16
CA LYS A 104 -3.52 17.95 -22.36
C LYS A 104 -3.42 19.23 -21.53
N LYS A 105 -3.62 20.37 -22.21
CA LYS A 105 -3.70 21.68 -21.55
C LYS A 105 -4.91 21.74 -20.63
N LEU A 106 -4.65 21.93 -19.35
CA LEU A 106 -5.69 22.03 -18.33
C LEU A 106 -6.39 23.39 -18.35
N ALA A 107 -7.67 23.40 -18.02
CA ALA A 107 -8.40 24.63 -17.76
C ALA A 107 -7.87 25.33 -16.50
N SER A 108 -8.02 26.66 -16.45
CA SER A 108 -7.70 27.43 -15.24
C SER A 108 -8.51 26.92 -14.04
N GLY A 109 -7.87 26.81 -12.89
CA GLY A 109 -8.46 26.32 -11.63
C GLY A 109 -8.35 24.81 -11.39
N VAL A 110 -8.08 23.98 -12.41
CA VAL A 110 -7.93 22.52 -12.23
C VAL A 110 -6.75 22.17 -11.32
N SER A 111 -5.76 23.06 -11.19
CA SER A 111 -4.64 22.92 -10.26
C SER A 111 -5.09 22.75 -8.80
N HIS A 112 -6.18 23.41 -8.38
CA HIS A 112 -6.73 23.24 -7.03
C HIS A 112 -7.29 21.82 -6.85
N CYS A 113 -8.03 21.32 -7.84
CA CYS A 113 -8.54 19.95 -7.82
C CYS A 113 -7.41 18.90 -7.76
N ILE A 114 -6.29 19.16 -8.42
CA ILE A 114 -5.10 18.28 -8.36
C ILE A 114 -4.46 18.32 -6.97
N SER A 115 -4.40 19.50 -6.34
CA SER A 115 -3.90 19.64 -4.97
C SER A 115 -4.75 18.84 -3.98
N GLU A 116 -6.08 18.94 -4.07
CA GLU A 116 -7.02 18.15 -3.27
C GLU A 116 -6.87 16.65 -3.54
N ALA A 117 -6.78 16.24 -4.80
CA ALA A 117 -6.56 14.84 -5.17
C ALA A 117 -5.21 14.31 -4.64
N SER A 118 -4.18 15.16 -4.58
CA SER A 118 -2.87 14.80 -4.01
C SER A 118 -2.96 14.54 -2.50
N GLN A 119 -3.81 15.29 -1.78
CA GLN A 119 -4.08 15.03 -0.37
C GLN A 119 -4.85 13.72 -0.19
N GLN A 120 -5.84 13.45 -1.05
CA GLN A 120 -6.56 12.17 -1.03
C GLN A 120 -5.61 10.99 -1.30
N LEU A 121 -4.68 11.12 -2.24
CA LEU A 121 -3.68 10.09 -2.50
C LEU A 121 -2.78 9.83 -1.30
N GLN A 122 -2.29 10.89 -0.63
CA GLN A 122 -1.57 10.75 0.63
C GLN A 122 -2.36 9.91 1.65
N THR A 123 -3.63 10.27 1.89
CA THR A 123 -4.48 9.54 2.85
C THR A 123 -4.71 8.10 2.42
N ILE A 124 -5.01 7.86 1.14
CA ILE A 124 -5.24 6.52 0.60
C ILE A 124 -4.01 5.64 0.77
N TYR A 125 -2.81 6.12 0.43
CA TYR A 125 -1.59 5.32 0.54
C TYR A 125 -1.22 5.04 1.99
N THR A 126 -1.44 5.99 2.89
CA THR A 126 -1.26 5.78 4.33
C THR A 126 -2.21 4.69 4.82
N ASN A 127 -3.51 4.83 4.54
CA ASN A 127 -4.53 3.89 5.01
C ASN A 127 -4.37 2.49 4.40
N ASN A 128 -3.90 2.38 3.16
CA ASN A 128 -3.61 1.10 2.52
C ASN A 128 -2.50 0.29 3.19
N VAL A 129 -1.64 0.96 3.97
CA VAL A 129 -0.67 0.30 4.85
C VAL A 129 -1.29 0.07 6.22
N VAL A 130 -1.80 1.13 6.85
CA VAL A 130 -2.22 1.15 8.26
C VAL A 130 -3.44 0.28 8.54
N GLU A 131 -4.56 0.52 7.85
CA GLU A 131 -5.84 -0.12 8.17
C GLU A 131 -5.81 -1.65 8.00
N PRO A 132 -5.28 -2.21 6.90
CA PRO A 132 -5.26 -3.66 6.73
C PRO A 132 -4.06 -4.33 7.40
N PHE A 133 -3.12 -3.59 8.00
CA PHE A 133 -1.82 -4.12 8.47
C PHE A 133 -1.99 -5.39 9.31
N GLU A 134 -2.65 -5.27 10.47
CA GLU A 134 -2.86 -6.37 11.40
C GLU A 134 -3.55 -7.56 10.71
N SER A 135 -4.63 -7.29 9.98
CA SER A 135 -5.40 -8.33 9.31
C SER A 135 -4.56 -9.13 8.29
N ARG A 136 -3.64 -8.46 7.57
CA ARG A 136 -2.75 -9.10 6.58
C ARG A 136 -1.70 -9.95 7.27
N ILE A 137 -1.04 -9.41 8.30
CA ILE A 137 -0.02 -10.16 9.06
C ILE A 137 -0.66 -11.38 9.75
N CYS A 138 -1.80 -11.22 10.43
CA CYS A 138 -2.49 -12.30 11.11
C CYS A 138 -2.96 -13.41 10.15
N LYS A 139 -3.48 -13.06 8.96
CA LYS A 139 -3.84 -14.05 7.94
C LYS A 139 -2.64 -14.84 7.45
N TYR A 140 -1.51 -14.17 7.20
CA TYR A 140 -0.27 -14.81 6.80
C TYR A 140 0.27 -15.74 7.91
N ILE A 141 0.29 -15.27 9.15
CA ILE A 141 0.70 -16.07 10.32
C ILE A 141 -0.17 -17.31 10.46
N PHE A 142 -1.49 -17.17 10.39
CA PHE A 142 -2.42 -18.29 10.44
C PHE A 142 -2.09 -19.33 9.36
N TYR A 143 -1.95 -18.86 8.12
CA TYR A 143 -1.63 -19.70 6.96
C TYR A 143 -0.31 -20.47 7.16
N LYS A 144 0.78 -19.77 7.50
CA LYS A 144 2.09 -20.40 7.71
C LYS A 144 2.09 -21.36 8.89
N THR A 145 1.47 -20.97 10.01
CA THR A 145 1.37 -21.82 11.21
C THR A 145 0.60 -23.10 10.93
N GLN A 146 -0.51 -23.01 10.18
CA GLN A 146 -1.28 -24.18 9.76
C GLN A 146 -0.47 -25.12 8.84
N ASN A 147 0.41 -24.58 8.00
CA ASN A 147 1.27 -25.39 7.14
C ASN A 147 2.44 -26.03 7.90
N ILE A 148 2.90 -25.43 9.01
CA ILE A 148 3.92 -26.00 9.89
C ILE A 148 3.34 -27.14 10.73
N PHE A 149 2.16 -26.91 11.32
CA PHE A 149 1.49 -27.87 12.20
C PHE A 149 0.27 -28.50 11.51
N ILE A 150 0.50 -29.26 10.43
CA ILE A 150 -0.57 -29.82 9.57
C ILE A 150 -1.60 -30.65 10.36
N SER A 151 -1.17 -31.34 11.41
CA SER A 151 -2.03 -32.18 12.26
C SER A 151 -2.66 -31.45 13.44
N MET A 152 -2.36 -30.16 13.65
CA MET A 152 -2.95 -29.37 14.71
C MET A 152 -4.36 -28.94 14.34
N ASP A 153 -5.27 -28.98 15.31
CA ASP A 153 -6.63 -28.49 15.11
C ASP A 153 -6.64 -27.00 14.75
N ARG A 154 -7.54 -26.63 13.85
CA ARG A 154 -7.66 -25.25 13.37
C ARG A 154 -7.91 -24.26 14.51
N SER A 155 -8.70 -24.63 15.51
CA SER A 155 -9.01 -23.77 16.65
C SER A 155 -7.78 -23.52 17.54
N ASP A 156 -6.85 -24.46 17.61
CA ASP A 156 -5.59 -24.29 18.34
C ASP A 156 -4.60 -23.43 17.56
N VAL A 157 -4.56 -23.55 16.22
CA VAL A 157 -3.78 -22.63 15.37
C VAL A 157 -4.26 -21.19 15.56
N VAL A 158 -5.57 -20.94 15.62
CA VAL A 158 -6.13 -19.60 15.88
C VAL A 158 -5.62 -19.01 17.19
N LYS A 159 -5.41 -19.82 18.23
CA LYS A 159 -4.88 -19.36 19.53
C LYS A 159 -3.40 -18.97 19.48
N ILE A 160 -2.64 -19.48 18.50
CA ILE A 160 -1.22 -19.12 18.29
C ILE A 160 -1.08 -17.76 17.58
N VAL A 161 -2.05 -17.39 16.74
CA VAL A 161 -1.96 -16.17 15.91
C VAL A 161 -1.70 -14.89 16.73
N PRO A 162 -2.41 -14.61 17.84
CA PRO A 162 -2.14 -13.41 18.64
C PRO A 162 -0.71 -13.38 19.20
N TYR A 163 -0.19 -14.53 19.65
CA TYR A 163 1.19 -14.63 20.13
C TYR A 163 2.18 -14.27 19.03
N ALA A 164 2.07 -14.94 17.88
CA ALA A 164 3.00 -14.75 16.76
C ALA A 164 2.91 -13.33 16.19
N TYR A 165 1.71 -12.73 16.13
CA TYR A 165 1.53 -11.35 15.72
C TYR A 165 2.28 -10.38 16.64
N GLN A 166 2.13 -10.54 17.96
CA GLN A 166 2.84 -9.72 18.94
C GLN A 166 4.36 -9.97 18.92
N HIS A 167 4.81 -11.20 18.67
CA HIS A 167 6.22 -11.52 18.48
C HIS A 167 6.82 -10.78 17.27
N VAL A 168 6.13 -10.82 16.13
CA VAL A 168 6.52 -10.14 14.89
C VAL A 168 6.50 -8.63 15.06
N CYS A 169 5.44 -8.09 15.66
CA CYS A 169 5.21 -6.65 15.79
C CYS A 169 5.86 -6.04 17.04
N GLN A 170 6.79 -6.75 17.70
CA GLN A 170 7.51 -6.32 18.89
C GLN A 170 6.60 -5.86 20.05
N GLY A 171 5.44 -6.48 20.19
CA GLY A 171 4.50 -6.23 21.28
C GLY A 171 4.71 -7.18 22.47
N VAL A 172 3.72 -7.20 23.36
CA VAL A 172 3.72 -8.12 24.52
C VAL A 172 3.05 -9.41 24.07
N PHE A 173 3.77 -10.53 24.18
CA PHE A 173 3.30 -11.83 23.73
C PHE A 173 3.24 -12.82 24.89
N VAL A 174 2.13 -13.55 24.99
CA VAL A 174 1.91 -14.62 25.96
C VAL A 174 1.59 -15.89 25.18
N TRP A 175 2.39 -16.93 25.39
CA TRP A 175 2.17 -18.21 24.73
C TRP A 175 0.88 -18.85 25.26
N PRO A 176 -0.01 -19.36 24.39
CA PRO A 176 -1.25 -19.99 24.82
C PRO A 176 -1.00 -21.18 25.75
N GLN A 177 -1.93 -21.42 26.67
CA GLN A 177 -1.86 -22.50 27.64
C GLN A 177 -2.64 -23.72 27.17
N GLY A 178 -2.10 -24.92 27.42
CA GLY A 178 -2.76 -26.18 27.08
C GLY A 178 -1.76 -27.27 26.65
N PRO A 179 -2.23 -28.53 26.57
CA PRO A 179 -1.35 -29.69 26.33
C PRO A 179 -0.68 -29.67 24.96
N VAL A 180 -1.31 -29.01 23.98
CA VAL A 180 -0.81 -28.87 22.61
C VAL A 180 0.19 -27.71 22.46
N PHE A 181 0.33 -26.83 23.45
CA PHE A 181 1.15 -25.63 23.35
C PHE A 181 2.49 -25.82 24.07
N THR A 182 3.36 -26.63 23.49
CA THR A 182 4.69 -26.94 24.06
C THR A 182 5.72 -25.84 23.76
N GLU A 183 6.77 -25.77 24.57
CA GLU A 183 7.90 -24.85 24.36
C GLU A 183 8.61 -25.13 23.02
N GLU A 184 8.69 -26.40 22.60
CA GLU A 184 9.24 -26.76 21.29
C GLU A 184 8.45 -26.11 20.14
N ARG A 185 7.12 -26.15 20.19
CA ARG A 185 6.26 -25.51 19.19
C ARG A 185 6.42 -23.99 19.20
N LYS A 186 6.57 -23.40 20.38
CA LYS A 186 6.88 -21.97 20.52
C LYS A 186 8.20 -21.61 19.83
N GLN A 187 9.27 -22.38 20.05
CA GLN A 187 10.56 -22.16 19.40
C GLN A 187 10.46 -22.27 17.87
N ILE A 188 9.67 -23.22 17.36
CA ILE A 188 9.40 -23.34 15.92
C ILE A 188 8.70 -22.09 15.39
N VAL A 189 7.67 -21.60 16.08
CA VAL A 189 6.94 -20.37 15.71
C VAL A 189 7.88 -19.16 15.73
N ASP A 190 8.65 -18.97 16.81
CA ASP A 190 9.60 -17.88 16.96
C ASP A 190 10.64 -17.89 15.83
N LYS A 191 11.22 -19.06 15.52
CA LYS A 191 12.19 -19.22 14.43
C LYS A 191 11.57 -18.95 13.06
N THR A 192 10.35 -19.41 12.84
CA THR A 192 9.63 -19.24 11.56
C THR A 192 9.43 -17.76 11.24
N PHE A 193 9.00 -16.98 12.23
CA PHE A 193 8.63 -15.58 12.01
C PHE A 193 9.76 -14.59 12.33
N LEU A 194 10.97 -15.07 12.62
CA LEU A 194 12.14 -14.24 12.91
C LEU A 194 12.50 -13.30 11.76
N SER A 195 12.44 -13.79 10.51
CA SER A 195 12.71 -12.94 9.33
C SER A 195 11.73 -11.78 9.24
N LEU A 196 10.43 -12.06 9.43
CA LEU A 196 9.37 -11.05 9.38
C LEU A 196 9.51 -10.04 10.53
N LYS A 197 9.86 -10.51 11.73
CA LYS A 197 10.16 -9.66 12.88
C LYS A 197 11.32 -8.70 12.59
N ASN A 198 12.40 -9.19 11.98
CA ASN A 198 13.57 -8.37 11.66
C ASN A 198 13.28 -7.28 10.61
N MET A 199 12.23 -7.43 9.81
CA MET A 199 11.78 -6.41 8.85
C MET A 199 10.92 -5.31 9.48
N ILE A 200 10.45 -5.49 10.71
CA ILE A 200 9.67 -4.49 11.43
C ILE A 200 10.64 -3.78 12.39
N PRO A 201 11.03 -2.52 12.12
CA PRO A 201 12.08 -1.84 12.89
C PRO A 201 11.61 -1.35 14.25
N THR A 202 10.32 -1.11 14.42
CA THR A 202 9.73 -0.62 15.67
C THR A 202 8.40 -1.30 15.95
N ARG A 203 7.97 -1.26 17.21
CA ARG A 203 6.69 -1.82 17.63
C ARG A 203 5.54 -1.25 16.80
N ALA A 204 4.73 -2.11 16.19
CA ALA A 204 3.55 -1.69 15.45
C ALA A 204 2.41 -1.34 16.42
N THR A 205 1.96 -0.09 16.37
CA THR A 205 0.86 0.43 17.20
C THR A 205 0.00 1.39 16.37
N LEU A 206 -1.16 1.78 16.90
CA LEU A 206 -2.01 2.81 16.29
C LEU A 206 -1.30 4.16 16.13
N THR A 207 -0.21 4.41 16.86
CA THR A 207 0.60 5.62 16.75
C THR A 207 1.71 5.47 15.70
N THR A 208 2.49 4.38 15.78
CA THR A 208 3.69 4.21 14.95
C THR A 208 3.38 3.85 13.50
N LEU A 209 2.31 3.11 13.24
CA LEU A 209 1.89 2.72 11.89
C LEU A 209 1.60 3.94 10.98
N PRO A 210 0.73 4.90 11.39
CA PRO A 210 0.50 6.10 10.57
C PRO A 210 1.66 7.09 10.61
N GLU A 211 2.48 7.10 11.66
CA GLU A 211 3.64 7.99 11.76
C GLU A 211 4.77 7.58 10.80
N PHE A 212 5.01 6.28 10.61
CA PHE A 212 6.08 5.78 9.74
C PHE A 212 5.63 4.62 8.85
N PRO A 213 4.61 4.79 7.99
CA PRO A 213 4.06 3.69 7.18
C PRO A 213 5.10 3.08 6.25
N ASN A 214 6.05 3.88 5.74
CA ASN A 214 7.18 3.42 4.92
C ASN A 214 7.98 2.29 5.59
N SER A 215 8.13 2.33 6.91
CA SER A 215 8.93 1.36 7.69
C SER A 215 8.31 -0.04 7.74
N PHE A 216 7.01 -0.17 7.44
CA PHE A 216 6.29 -1.44 7.49
C PHE A 216 6.03 -2.06 6.11
N VAL A 217 6.25 -1.29 5.04
CA VAL A 217 6.06 -1.76 3.65
C VAL A 217 6.97 -2.94 3.28
N PRO A 218 8.27 -3.00 3.65
CA PRO A 218 9.12 -4.15 3.32
C PRO A 218 8.55 -5.47 3.83
N CYS A 219 8.03 -5.50 5.05
CA CYS A 219 7.36 -6.65 5.65
C CYS A 219 6.14 -7.10 4.82
N LEU A 220 5.28 -6.15 4.41
CA LEU A 220 4.11 -6.44 3.58
C LEU A 220 4.49 -6.95 2.18
N LEU A 221 5.51 -6.38 1.56
CA LEU A 221 6.00 -6.82 0.26
C LEU A 221 6.65 -8.20 0.33
N ASN A 222 7.35 -8.53 1.42
CA ASN A 222 7.87 -9.89 1.62
C ASN A 222 6.74 -10.92 1.65
N ILE A 223 5.67 -10.66 2.42
CA ILE A 223 4.48 -11.53 2.46
C ILE A 223 3.87 -11.72 1.07
N LEU A 224 3.72 -10.63 0.32
CA LEU A 224 3.19 -10.70 -1.05
C LEU A 224 4.10 -11.54 -1.96
N SER A 225 5.41 -11.34 -1.88
CA SER A 225 6.37 -12.10 -2.71
C SER A 225 6.34 -13.60 -2.41
N GLU A 226 6.18 -13.99 -1.15
CA GLU A 226 6.02 -15.41 -0.78
C GLU A 226 4.74 -16.01 -1.36
N TYR A 227 3.62 -15.27 -1.29
CA TYR A 227 2.38 -15.72 -1.91
C TYR A 227 2.50 -15.85 -3.43
N GLU A 228 3.16 -14.90 -4.10
CA GLU A 228 3.39 -14.96 -5.54
C GLU A 228 4.23 -16.18 -5.94
N ILE A 229 5.31 -16.47 -5.19
CA ILE A 229 6.13 -17.66 -5.41
C ILE A 229 5.29 -18.93 -5.25
N GLU A 230 4.48 -19.03 -4.20
CA GLU A 230 3.63 -20.20 -3.96
C GLU A 230 2.55 -20.37 -5.04
N HIS A 231 1.94 -19.28 -5.54
CA HIS A 231 0.92 -19.35 -6.60
C HIS A 231 1.50 -19.68 -7.98
N ASN A 232 2.70 -19.18 -8.27
CA ASN A 232 3.39 -19.44 -9.54
C ASN A 232 4.06 -20.81 -9.59
N ASN A 233 4.05 -21.57 -8.48
CA ASN A 233 4.60 -22.91 -8.42
C ASN A 233 3.51 -23.98 -8.74
N PRO A 234 3.60 -24.70 -9.89
CA PRO A 234 2.55 -25.62 -10.33
C PRO A 234 2.23 -26.74 -9.32
N CYS A 235 3.22 -27.16 -8.52
CA CYS A 235 3.07 -28.23 -7.54
C CYS A 235 2.21 -27.86 -6.32
N HIS A 236 1.90 -26.58 -6.07
CA HIS A 236 1.06 -26.16 -4.94
C HIS A 236 -0.41 -25.92 -5.30
N GLN A 237 -0.74 -25.72 -6.58
CA GLN A 237 -2.15 -25.69 -7.03
C GLN A 237 -2.87 -27.01 -6.72
N ILE A 238 -2.15 -28.14 -6.73
CA ILE A 238 -2.69 -29.46 -6.37
C ILE A 238 -3.10 -29.52 -4.89
N ARG A 239 -2.39 -28.86 -3.97
CA ARG A 239 -2.73 -28.86 -2.53
C ARG A 239 -3.94 -27.98 -2.20
N VAL A 240 -4.15 -26.90 -2.95
CA VAL A 240 -5.32 -26.02 -2.77
C VAL A 240 -6.59 -26.69 -3.29
N CYS A 241 -6.51 -27.42 -4.41
CA CYS A 241 -7.66 -28.17 -4.96
C CYS A 241 -8.09 -29.35 -4.07
N ILE A 242 -7.17 -30.01 -3.36
CA ILE A 242 -7.50 -31.15 -2.48
C ILE A 242 -8.11 -30.69 -1.14
N ARG A 243 -7.90 -29.44 -0.71
CA ARG A 243 -8.40 -28.92 0.59
C ARG A 243 -9.73 -28.16 0.50
N GLY A 244 -10.35 -28.13 -0.69
CA GLY A 244 -11.65 -27.51 -0.95
C GLY A 244 -12.78 -28.52 -1.19
N SER A 245 -12.65 -29.76 -0.73
CA SER A 245 -13.66 -30.83 -0.81
C SER A 245 -13.99 -31.36 0.58
#